data_AF-A0A419S6U9-F1
#
_entry.id   AF-A0A419S6U9-F1
#
_cell.length_a   1.000
_cell.length_b   1.000
_cell.length_c   1.000
_cell.angle_alpha   90.00
_cell.angle_beta   90.00
_cell.angle_gamma   90.00
#
_symmetry.space_group_name_H-M   'P 1'
#
loop_
_entity.id
_entity.type
_entity.pdbx_description
1 polymer ?
#
loop_
_entity_poly.entity_id
_entity_poly.type
_entity_poly.pdbx_seq_one_letter_code
_entity_poly.pdbx_strand_id
1 'polypeptide(L)'
;MCFLGASLTFSSACSKKTVNPEVQRLQSQQQLLDLNSKLNKLNLSLEKQLEKVKSLVADVDKANEKANKSADEAKKRAAKLTKNPGDAKLAKQSERASDKAGKDAKKAVKINAKLEDVNKEIKKTQKEISAIEATLSELNSKIDYVPNQ
;
A
#
# COMPACT_ATOMS: atom_id res chain seq x y z
N MET A 1 -55.20 9.77 -63.01
CA MET A 1 -55.38 10.19 -61.61
C MET A 1 -54.37 9.43 -60.78
N CYS A 2 -53.16 9.96 -60.58
CA CYS A 2 -52.76 10.75 -59.40
C CYS A 2 -53.25 10.16 -58.08
N PHE A 3 -52.36 9.52 -57.33
CA PHE A 3 -52.12 9.92 -55.95
C PHE A 3 -50.65 9.66 -55.58
N LEU A 4 -49.97 10.74 -55.22
CA LEU A 4 -48.62 10.79 -54.66
C LEU A 4 -48.60 10.06 -53.30
N GLY A 5 -47.50 9.36 -53.01
CA GLY A 5 -47.19 8.86 -51.67
C GLY A 5 -45.68 8.96 -51.43
N ALA A 6 -45.29 9.92 -50.61
CA ALA A 6 -43.95 10.46 -50.46
C ALA A 6 -42.93 9.49 -49.84
N SER A 7 -41.68 9.61 -50.32
CA SER A 7 -40.46 9.15 -49.69
C SER A 7 -40.40 9.49 -48.20
N LEU A 8 -40.14 8.47 -47.37
CA LEU A 8 -39.62 8.62 -46.01
C LEU A 8 -38.48 7.61 -45.84
N THR A 9 -37.36 7.88 -46.51
CA THR A 9 -36.06 7.35 -46.10
C THR A 9 -35.72 7.99 -44.76
N PHE A 10 -35.97 7.26 -43.67
CA PHE A 10 -35.54 7.63 -42.33
C PHE A 10 -34.02 7.49 -42.27
N SER A 11 -33.32 8.50 -42.78
CA SER A 11 -31.89 8.66 -42.56
C SER A 11 -31.69 8.80 -41.06
N SER A 12 -31.21 7.74 -40.44
CA SER A 12 -30.68 7.74 -39.08
C SER A 12 -29.52 8.74 -39.04
N ALA A 13 -29.84 10.00 -38.79
CA ALA A 13 -28.87 11.01 -38.42
C ALA A 13 -28.29 10.57 -37.07
N CYS A 14 -27.18 9.84 -37.12
CA CYS A 14 -26.24 9.78 -36.02
C CYS A 14 -25.76 11.21 -35.78
N SER A 15 -26.48 11.96 -34.94
CA SER A 15 -26.03 13.22 -34.38
C SER A 15 -24.75 12.92 -33.60
N LYS A 16 -23.60 13.06 -34.27
CA LYS A 16 -22.30 13.09 -33.62
C LYS A 16 -22.42 14.19 -32.56
N LYS A 17 -22.34 13.83 -31.27
CA LYS A 17 -22.23 14.81 -30.19
C LYS A 17 -21.07 15.74 -30.55
N THR A 18 -21.38 16.94 -31.02
CA THR A 18 -20.41 18.01 -31.24
C THR A 18 -20.03 18.53 -29.87
N VAL A 19 -19.13 17.83 -29.19
CA VAL A 19 -18.53 18.36 -27.96
C VAL A 19 -17.57 19.46 -28.39
N ASN A 20 -17.75 20.68 -27.88
CA ASN A 20 -16.87 21.81 -28.18
C ASN A 20 -15.41 21.43 -27.84
N PRO A 21 -14.45 21.53 -28.77
CA PRO A 21 -13.03 21.22 -28.53
C PRO A 21 -12.45 21.95 -27.31
N GLU A 22 -12.89 23.18 -27.04
CA GLU A 22 -12.45 23.93 -25.86
C GLU A 22 -12.94 23.29 -24.56
N VAL A 23 -14.17 22.77 -24.54
CA VAL A 23 -14.72 22.08 -23.36
C VAL A 23 -13.97 20.77 -23.11
N GLN A 24 -13.63 20.02 -24.17
CA GLN A 24 -12.78 18.82 -24.03
C GLN A 24 -11.38 19.18 -23.51
N ARG A 25 -10.78 20.26 -24.01
CA ARG A 25 -9.47 20.74 -23.54
C ARG A 25 -9.50 21.11 -22.06
N LEU A 26 -10.50 21.88 -21.63
CA LEU A 26 -10.69 22.27 -20.24
C LEU A 26 -10.93 21.06 -19.33
N GLN A 27 -11.71 20.07 -19.78
CA GLN A 27 -11.90 18.81 -19.07
C GLN A 27 -10.59 18.04 -18.90
N SER A 28 -9.78 17.91 -19.96
CA SER A 28 -8.47 17.25 -19.90
C SER A 28 -7.50 17.99 -18.97
N GLN A 29 -7.49 19.33 -18.98
CA GLN A 29 -6.68 20.13 -18.06
C GLN A 29 -7.11 19.96 -16.60
N GLN A 30 -8.43 19.92 -16.35
CA GLN A 30 -8.96 19.66 -15.01
C GLN A 30 -8.59 18.27 -14.51
N GLN A 31 -8.69 17.25 -15.37
CA GLN A 31 -8.27 15.88 -15.06
C GLN A 31 -6.77 15.81 -14.76
N LEU A 32 -5.94 16.50 -15.54
CA LEU A 32 -4.51 16.58 -15.33
C LEU A 32 -4.17 17.21 -13.98
N LEU A 33 -4.85 18.30 -13.61
CA LEU A 33 -4.65 18.95 -12.31
C LEU A 33 -5.04 18.04 -11.13
N ASP A 34 -6.18 17.34 -11.24
CA ASP A 34 -6.63 16.39 -10.21
C ASP A 34 -5.66 15.21 -10.05
N LEU A 35 -5.19 14.63 -11.17
CA LEU A 35 -4.21 13.56 -11.16
C LEU A 35 -2.86 14.00 -10.58
N ASN A 36 -2.37 15.20 -10.92
CA ASN A 36 -1.15 15.75 -10.31
C ASN A 36 -1.33 16.00 -8.80
N SER A 37 -2.50 16.49 -8.36
CA SER A 37 -2.80 16.64 -6.94
C SER A 37 -2.80 15.30 -6.20
N LYS A 38 -3.42 14.26 -6.80
CA LYS A 38 -3.41 12.90 -6.26
C LYS A 38 -2.01 12.32 -6.22
N LEU A 39 -1.21 12.49 -7.27
CA LEU A 39 0.18 12.04 -7.34
C LEU A 39 1.01 12.64 -6.21
N ASN A 40 0.89 13.96 -5.99
CA ASN A 40 1.58 14.63 -4.89
C ASN A 40 1.17 14.08 -3.51
N LYS A 41 -0.12 13.80 -3.30
CA LYS A 41 -0.61 13.18 -2.05
C LYS A 41 -0.06 11.77 -1.85
N LEU A 42 -0.02 10.96 -2.91
CA LEU A 42 0.52 9.60 -2.85
C LEU A 42 2.03 9.60 -2.59
N ASN A 43 2.79 10.48 -3.24
CA ASN A 43 4.22 10.65 -2.99
C ASN A 43 4.48 11.06 -1.54
N LEU A 44 3.70 12.00 -1.00
CA LEU A 44 3.81 12.40 0.40
C LEU A 44 3.43 11.25 1.36
N SER A 45 2.45 10.42 1.01
CA SER A 45 2.11 9.22 1.76
C SER A 45 3.22 8.17 1.72
N LEU A 46 3.84 7.98 0.56
CA LEU A 46 4.96 7.06 0.38
C LEU A 46 6.15 7.46 1.26
N GLU A 47 6.53 8.74 1.26
CA GLU A 47 7.61 9.23 2.12
C GLU A 47 7.32 8.99 3.61
N LYS A 48 6.09 9.26 4.06
CA LYS A 48 5.67 8.95 5.44
C LYS A 48 5.72 7.47 5.76
N GLN A 49 5.36 6.60 4.81
CA GLN A 49 5.46 5.15 4.99
C GLN A 49 6.93 4.69 5.06
N LEU A 50 7.81 5.24 4.23
CA LEU A 50 9.24 4.95 4.27
C LEU A 50 9.90 5.40 5.58
N GLU A 51 9.49 6.55 6.13
CA GLU A 51 9.92 6.99 7.46
C GLU A 51 9.45 6.02 8.57
N LYS A 52 8.20 5.55 8.49
CA LYS A 52 7.69 4.50 9.39
C LYS A 52 8.48 3.20 9.26
N VAL A 53 8.87 2.79 8.05
CA VAL A 53 9.73 1.61 7.86
C VAL A 53 11.07 1.80 8.56
N LYS A 54 11.73 2.95 8.37
CA LYS A 54 13.03 3.24 9.02
C LYS A 54 12.95 3.12 10.55
N SER A 55 11.89 3.64 11.16
CA SER A 55 11.68 3.50 12.61
C SER A 55 11.34 2.08 13.04
N LEU A 56 10.47 1.38 12.29
CA LEU A 56 10.07 0.00 12.59
C LEU A 56 11.20 -1.02 12.46
N VAL A 57 12.16 -0.83 11.54
CA VAL A 57 13.31 -1.73 11.39
C VAL A 57 14.12 -1.81 12.68
N ALA A 58 14.41 -0.66 13.30
CA ALA A 58 15.13 -0.62 14.58
C ALA A 58 14.35 -1.31 15.72
N ASP A 59 13.02 -1.20 15.71
CA ASP A 59 12.15 -1.86 16.68
C ASP A 59 12.06 -3.37 16.45
N VAL A 60 12.04 -3.82 15.19
CA VAL A 60 12.11 -5.23 14.81
C VAL A 60 13.40 -5.85 15.33
N ASP A 61 14.55 -5.21 15.08
CA ASP A 61 15.86 -5.71 15.50
C ASP A 61 15.92 -5.85 17.03
N LYS A 62 15.52 -4.80 17.76
CA LYS A 62 15.46 -4.83 19.23
C LYS A 62 14.53 -5.91 19.76
N ALA A 63 13.36 -6.07 19.16
CA ALA A 63 12.37 -7.05 19.60
C ALA A 63 12.86 -8.49 19.35
N ASN A 64 13.46 -8.73 18.18
CA ASN A 64 14.04 -10.02 17.82
C ASN A 64 15.24 -10.36 18.72
N GLU A 65 16.14 -9.39 18.96
CA GLU A 65 17.28 -9.58 19.86
C GLU A 65 16.82 -9.93 21.28
N LYS A 66 15.80 -9.23 21.79
CA LYS A 66 15.24 -9.49 23.11
C LYS A 66 14.55 -10.86 23.19
N ALA A 67 13.81 -11.24 22.15
CA ALA A 67 13.20 -12.56 22.05
C ALA A 67 14.27 -13.66 22.06
N ASN A 68 15.36 -13.49 21.31
CA ASN A 68 16.49 -14.43 21.30
C ASN A 68 17.16 -14.54 22.67
N LYS A 69 17.49 -13.41 23.30
CA LYS A 69 18.10 -13.39 24.64
C LYS A 69 17.24 -14.08 25.69
N SER A 70 15.93 -13.80 25.69
CA SER A 70 15.00 -14.41 26.65
C SER A 70 14.79 -15.90 26.37
N ALA A 71 14.76 -16.34 25.10
CA ALA A 71 14.73 -17.74 24.74
C ALA A 71 15.99 -18.50 25.19
N ASP A 72 17.17 -17.90 25.02
CA ASP A 72 18.43 -18.47 25.51
C ASP A 72 18.47 -18.56 27.04
N GLU A 73 17.99 -17.54 27.75
CA GLU A 73 17.82 -17.57 29.20
C GLU A 73 16.89 -18.71 29.63
N ALA A 74 15.73 -18.85 28.98
CA ALA A 74 14.78 -19.92 29.26
C ALA A 74 15.41 -21.30 29.03
N LYS A 75 16.11 -21.50 27.90
CA LYS A 75 16.82 -22.75 27.58
C LYS A 75 17.89 -23.08 28.63
N LYS A 76 18.68 -22.09 29.06
CA LYS A 76 19.70 -22.27 30.11
C LYS A 76 19.07 -22.65 31.46
N ARG A 77 17.94 -22.04 31.84
CA ARG A 77 17.23 -22.35 33.10
C ARG A 77 16.59 -23.73 33.05
N ALA A 78 15.96 -24.08 31.92
CA ALA A 78 15.41 -25.41 31.69
C ALA A 78 16.50 -26.49 31.81
N ALA A 79 17.66 -26.29 31.17
CA ALA A 79 18.78 -27.23 31.27
C ALA A 79 19.30 -27.39 32.71
N LYS A 80 19.31 -26.32 33.51
CA LYS A 80 19.68 -26.40 34.95
C LYS A 80 18.65 -27.19 35.76
N LEU A 81 17.36 -27.01 35.48
CA LEU A 81 16.28 -27.76 36.11
C LEU A 81 16.34 -29.25 35.74
N THR A 82 16.59 -29.58 34.47
CA THR A 82 16.76 -30.98 34.03
C THR A 82 17.90 -31.68 34.76
N LYS A 83 18.98 -30.95 35.09
CA LYS A 83 20.11 -31.49 35.87
C LYS A 83 19.81 -31.63 37.37
N ASN A 84 18.81 -30.92 37.89
CA ASN A 84 18.44 -30.91 39.30
C ASN A 84 16.91 -31.07 39.44
N PRO A 85 16.37 -32.23 39.03
CA PRO A 85 14.93 -32.47 39.09
C PRO A 85 14.45 -32.40 40.54
N GLY A 86 13.28 -31.78 40.76
CA GLY A 86 12.69 -31.60 42.09
C GLY A 86 13.10 -30.31 42.82
N ASP A 87 14.05 -29.52 42.29
CA ASP A 87 14.35 -28.20 42.85
C ASP A 87 13.23 -27.18 42.50
N ALA A 88 12.37 -26.91 43.48
CA ALA A 88 11.24 -25.99 43.32
C ALA A 88 11.66 -24.55 42.97
N LYS A 89 12.82 -24.09 43.42
CA LYS A 89 13.33 -22.75 43.13
C LYS A 89 13.79 -22.66 41.67
N LEU A 90 14.50 -23.68 41.17
CA LEU A 90 14.87 -23.77 39.76
C LEU A 90 13.65 -23.92 38.87
N ALA A 91 12.64 -24.69 39.28
CA ALA A 91 11.37 -24.83 38.56
C ALA A 91 10.69 -23.47 38.36
N LYS A 92 10.51 -22.70 39.44
CA LYS A 92 9.92 -21.36 39.39
C LYS A 92 10.74 -20.37 38.56
N GLN A 93 12.07 -20.47 38.59
CA GLN A 93 12.93 -19.62 37.74
C GLN A 93 12.81 -19.99 36.27
N SER A 94 12.74 -21.29 35.95
CA SER A 94 12.55 -21.79 34.59
C SER A 94 11.21 -21.37 34.02
N GLU A 95 10.12 -21.52 34.79
CA GLU A 95 8.78 -21.07 34.41
C GLU A 95 8.76 -19.57 34.08
N ARG A 96 9.28 -18.72 34.99
CA ARG A 96 9.36 -17.27 34.76
C ARG A 96 10.16 -16.90 33.52
N ALA A 97 11.25 -17.62 33.26
CA ALA A 97 12.08 -17.38 32.07
C ALA A 97 11.33 -17.78 30.79
N SER A 98 10.64 -18.92 30.79
CA SER A 98 9.79 -19.36 29.69
C SER A 98 8.64 -18.38 29.42
N ASP A 99 7.97 -17.90 30.46
CA ASP A 99 6.91 -16.90 30.33
C ASP A 99 7.40 -15.59 29.71
N LYS A 100 8.58 -15.12 30.16
CA LYS A 100 9.23 -13.94 29.60
C LYS A 100 9.58 -14.15 28.12
N ALA A 101 10.18 -15.30 27.79
CA ALA A 101 10.50 -15.66 26.41
C ALA A 101 9.25 -15.69 25.52
N GLY A 102 8.15 -16.30 25.99
CA GLY A 102 6.88 -16.31 25.28
C GLY A 102 6.30 -14.91 25.06
N LYS A 103 6.40 -14.02 26.06
CA LYS A 103 5.94 -12.61 25.93
C LYS A 103 6.79 -11.81 24.96
N ASP A 104 8.11 -11.92 25.03
CA ASP A 104 9.02 -11.19 24.15
C ASP A 104 8.93 -11.72 22.71
N ALA A 105 8.78 -13.04 22.50
CA ALA A 105 8.50 -13.62 21.18
C ALA A 105 7.19 -13.11 20.58
N LYS A 106 6.10 -13.07 21.35
CA LYS A 106 4.82 -12.49 20.89
C LYS A 106 4.96 -11.01 20.50
N LYS A 107 5.78 -10.24 21.22
CA LYS A 107 6.05 -8.84 20.86
C LYS A 107 6.84 -8.74 19.55
N ALA A 108 7.87 -9.56 19.38
CA ALA A 108 8.63 -9.63 18.13
C ALA A 108 7.72 -9.94 16.95
N VAL A 109 6.85 -10.96 17.04
CA VAL A 109 5.88 -11.29 15.99
C VAL A 109 4.99 -10.10 15.64
N LYS A 110 4.44 -9.40 16.63
CA LYS A 110 3.58 -8.23 16.39
C LYS A 110 4.31 -7.08 15.69
N ILE A 111 5.57 -6.82 16.03
CA ILE A 111 6.34 -5.73 15.42
C ILE A 111 6.75 -6.11 14.00
N ASN A 112 7.15 -7.37 13.75
CA ASN A 112 7.40 -7.87 12.40
C ASN A 112 6.14 -7.76 11.52
N ALA A 113 4.96 -8.13 12.04
CA ALA A 113 3.70 -7.99 11.32
C ALA A 113 3.40 -6.52 10.93
N LYS A 114 3.64 -5.56 11.84
CA LYS A 114 3.49 -4.14 11.52
C LYS A 114 4.43 -3.69 10.39
N LEU A 115 5.68 -4.15 10.39
CA LEU A 115 6.62 -3.85 9.31
C LEU A 115 6.15 -4.45 7.99
N GLU A 116 5.64 -5.67 8.00
CA GLU A 116 5.06 -6.32 6.82
C GLU A 116 3.86 -5.54 6.27
N ASP A 117 2.96 -5.09 7.13
CA ASP A 117 1.78 -4.32 6.74
C ASP A 117 2.15 -2.98 6.10
N VAL A 118 3.10 -2.24 6.69
CA VAL A 118 3.59 -0.99 6.08
C VAL A 118 4.25 -1.26 4.73
N ASN A 119 5.02 -2.35 4.59
CA ASN A 119 5.59 -2.72 3.30
C ASN A 119 4.53 -3.10 2.25
N LYS A 120 3.41 -3.70 2.65
CA LYS A 120 2.27 -3.94 1.74
C LYS A 120 1.62 -2.64 1.32
N GLU A 121 1.44 -1.69 2.25
CA GLU A 121 0.93 -0.35 1.93
C GLU A 121 1.84 0.37 0.94
N ILE A 122 3.16 0.33 1.14
CA ILE A 122 4.14 0.91 0.19
C ILE A 122 3.96 0.34 -1.20
N LYS A 123 3.89 -0.99 -1.33
CA LYS A 123 3.68 -1.64 -2.64
C LYS A 123 2.37 -1.23 -3.30
N LYS A 124 1.31 -1.01 -2.51
CA LYS A 124 0.03 -0.52 -3.02
C LYS A 124 0.15 0.93 -3.49
N THR A 125 0.72 1.81 -2.68
CA THR A 125 0.96 3.23 -3.02
C THR A 125 1.79 3.35 -4.30
N GLN A 126 2.87 2.57 -4.43
CA GLN A 126 3.73 2.56 -5.62
C GLN A 126 2.96 2.13 -6.89
N LYS A 127 2.10 1.12 -6.79
CA LYS A 127 1.25 0.71 -7.92
C LYS A 127 0.26 1.81 -8.33
N GLU A 128 -0.35 2.49 -7.36
CA GLU A 128 -1.26 3.60 -7.63
C GLU A 128 -0.54 4.78 -8.28
N ILE A 129 0.67 5.11 -7.82
CA ILE A 129 1.54 6.11 -8.44
C ILE A 129 1.80 5.76 -9.91
N SER A 130 2.28 4.54 -10.19
CA SER A 130 2.57 4.13 -11.57
C SER A 130 1.35 4.13 -12.48
N ALA A 131 0.17 3.80 -11.96
CA ALA A 131 -1.08 3.87 -12.73
C ALA A 131 -1.46 5.32 -13.06
N ILE A 132 -1.29 6.25 -12.12
CA ILE A 132 -1.52 7.68 -12.35
C ILE A 132 -0.50 8.25 -13.33
N GLU A 133 0.78 7.90 -13.21
CA GLU A 133 1.84 8.33 -14.15
C GLU A 133 1.54 7.87 -15.59
N ALA A 134 1.10 6.63 -15.77
CA ALA A 134 0.68 6.13 -17.08
C ALA A 134 -0.53 6.92 -17.64
N THR A 135 -1.52 7.21 -16.80
CA THR A 135 -2.70 7.99 -17.18
C THR A 135 -2.33 9.43 -17.54
N LEU A 136 -1.42 10.06 -16.78
CA LEU A 136 -0.89 11.39 -17.06
C LEU A 136 -0.12 11.43 -18.40
N SER A 137 0.67 10.40 -18.69
CA SER A 137 1.37 10.29 -19.99
C SER A 137 0.37 10.22 -21.16
N GLU A 138 -0.68 9.41 -21.02
CA GLU A 138 -1.75 9.33 -22.03
C GLU A 138 -2.50 10.66 -22.20
N LEU A 139 -2.87 11.32 -21.10
CA LEU A 139 -3.53 12.63 -21.12
C LEU A 139 -2.67 13.72 -21.76
N ASN A 140 -1.37 13.77 -21.43
CA ASN A 140 -0.44 14.73 -22.03
C ASN A 140 -0.34 14.53 -23.55
N SER A 141 -0.22 13.29 -24.03
CA SER A 141 -0.20 13.01 -25.47
C SER A 141 -1.48 13.45 -26.20
N LYS A 142 -2.63 13.42 -25.53
CA LYS A 142 -3.91 13.89 -26.08
C LYS A 142 -4.03 15.42 -26.09
N ILE A 143 -3.40 16.09 -25.13
CA ILE A 143 -3.38 17.56 -25.04
C ILE A 143 -2.41 18.15 -26.08
N ASP A 144 -1.26 17.51 -26.32
CA ASP A 144 -0.29 17.95 -27.33
C ASP A 144 -0.76 17.66 -28.78
N TYR A 145 -1.69 16.71 -28.97
CA TYR A 145 -2.29 16.39 -30.29
C TYR A 145 -3.47 17.31 -30.67
N VAL A 146 -3.47 18.58 -30.25
CA VAL A 146 -4.41 19.55 -30.82
C VAL A 146 -3.71 20.23 -31.98
N PRO A 147 -4.00 19.87 -33.25
CA PRO A 147 -3.44 20.56 -34.40
C PRO A 147 -3.91 22.01 -34.33
N ASN A 148 -2.97 22.94 -34.16
CA ASN A 148 -3.20 24.34 -34.44
C ASN A 148 -3.68 24.43 -35.90
N GLN A 149 -4.96 24.75 -36.09
CA GLN A 149 -5.49 25.21 -37.38
C GLN A 149 -5.37 26.72 -37.47
#